data_AF-A0A1Y2R5B6-F1
#
_entry.id   AF-A0A1Y2R5B6-F1
#
_cell.length_a   1.000
_cell.length_b   1.000
_cell.length_c   1.000
_cell.angle_alpha   90.00
_cell.angle_beta   90.00
_cell.angle_gamma   90.00
#
_symmetry.space_group_name_H-M   'P 1'
#
loop_
_entity.id
_entity.type
_entity.pdbx_description
1 polymer ?
#
loop_
_entity_poly.entity_id
_entity_poly.type
_entity_poly.pdbx_seq_one_letter_code
_entity_poly.pdbx_strand_id
1 'polypeptide(L)' 'MSEGSERAEKPLLTRERDTLLTIIAALAQEANIKISTPSKAAVVIEDLTVRMGAPVSKRAIEEHLKKIPDALGSRAK' A
#
# COMPACT_ATOMS: atom_id res chain seq x y z
N MET A 1 18.03 -26.71 21.41
CA MET A 1 17.11 -26.63 20.25
C MET A 1 16.38 -25.32 20.39
N SER A 2 16.76 -24.31 19.60
CA SER A 2 16.11 -23.00 19.67
C SER A 2 14.77 -23.09 18.97
N GLU A 3 13.68 -22.97 19.73
CA GLU A 3 12.33 -22.81 19.19
C GLU A 3 12.30 -21.52 18.38
N GLY A 4 12.34 -21.65 17.06
CA GLY A 4 11.99 -20.58 16.14
C GLY A 4 10.52 -20.28 16.33
N SER A 5 10.21 -19.25 17.12
CA SER A 5 8.86 -18.71 17.21
C SER A 5 8.51 -18.13 15.84
N GLU A 6 7.84 -18.92 15.00
CA GLU A 6 7.12 -18.44 13.83
C GLU A 6 6.04 -17.48 14.34
N ARG A 7 6.36 -16.19 14.39
CA ARG A 7 5.36 -15.15 14.67
C ARG A 7 4.36 -15.17 13.53
N ALA A 8 3.22 -15.81 13.75
CA ALA A 8 2.10 -15.75 12.83
C ALA A 8 1.77 -14.28 12.54
N GLU A 9 1.81 -13.91 11.25
CA GLU A 9 1.41 -12.58 10.82
C GLU A 9 -0.05 -12.34 11.20
N LYS A 10 -0.31 -11.26 11.94
CA LYS A 10 -1.67 -10.87 12.29
C LYS A 10 -2.23 -10.00 11.17
N PRO A 11 -3.47 -10.27 10.70
CA PRO A 11 -4.14 -9.38 9.76
C PRO A 11 -4.24 -7.96 10.31
N LEU A 12 -4.02 -6.96 9.46
CA LEU A 12 -4.22 -5.56 9.82
C LEU A 12 -5.68 -5.30 10.19
N LEU A 13 -5.90 -4.54 11.25
CA LEU A 13 -7.24 -4.05 11.59
C LEU A 13 -7.72 -3.06 10.52
N THR A 14 -9.03 -2.99 10.27
CA THR A 14 -9.63 -2.06 9.29
C THR A 14 -9.13 -0.62 9.46
N ARG A 15 -9.10 -0.12 10.71
CA ARG A 15 -8.63 1.24 11.01
C ARG A 15 -7.16 1.46 10.68
N GLU A 16 -6.32 0.46 10.96
CA GLU A 16 -4.88 0.52 10.69
C GLU A 16 -4.63 0.52 9.17
N ARG A 17 -5.25 -0.41 8.45
CA ARG A 17 -5.22 -0.47 6.99
C ARG A 17 -5.67 0.85 6.34
N ASP A 18 -6.80 1.40 6.78
CA ASP A 18 -7.33 2.64 6.20
C ASP A 18 -6.40 3.84 6.48
N THR A 19 -5.72 3.85 7.64
CA THR A 19 -4.68 4.84 7.96
C THR A 19 -3.52 4.73 6.98
N LEU A 20 -2.98 3.53 6.79
CA LEU A 20 -1.84 3.30 5.88
C LEU A 20 -2.20 3.67 4.44
N LEU A 21 -3.38 3.28 3.96
CA LEU A 21 -3.86 3.63 2.62
C LEU A 21 -4.05 5.15 2.44
N THR A 22 -4.50 5.85 3.48
CA THR A 22 -4.62 7.31 3.47
C THR A 22 -3.24 7.99 3.39
N ILE A 23 -2.26 7.50 4.16
CA ILE A 23 -0.87 7.99 4.12
C ILE A 23 -0.28 7.77 2.72
N ILE A 24 -0.46 6.59 2.15
CA ILE A 24 -0.01 6.26 0.78
C ILE A 24 -0.66 7.22 -0.22
N ALA A 25 -1.96 7.52 -0.08
CA ALA A 25 -2.66 8.44 -0.97
C ALA A 25 -2.07 9.85 -0.92
N ALA A 26 -1.80 10.37 0.29
CA ALA A 26 -1.20 11.69 0.48
C ALA A 26 0.21 11.77 -0.12
N LEU A 27 1.06 10.76 0.14
CA LEU A 27 2.41 10.70 -0.42
C LEU A 27 2.40 10.57 -1.95
N ALA A 28 1.49 9.78 -2.50
CA ALA A 28 1.35 9.63 -3.94
C ALA A 28 0.89 10.94 -4.60
N GLN A 29 0.01 11.70 -3.94
CA GLN A 29 -0.40 13.03 -4.40
C GLN A 29 0.78 14.00 -4.44
N GLU A 30 1.58 14.05 -3.36
CA GLU A 30 2.79 14.90 -3.29
C GLU A 30 3.82 14.52 -4.37
N ALA A 31 3.99 13.23 -4.62
CA ALA A 31 4.88 12.70 -5.66
C ALA A 31 4.30 12.79 -7.09
N ASN A 32 3.13 13.40 -7.29
CA ASN A 32 2.42 13.47 -8.57
C ASN A 32 2.12 12.10 -9.22
N ILE A 33 1.95 11.06 -8.39
CA ILE A 33 1.59 9.71 -8.84
C ILE A 33 0.07 9.60 -8.90
N LYS A 34 -0.47 9.43 -10.12
CA LYS A 34 -1.92 9.34 -10.36
C LYS A 34 -2.51 7.99 -9.93
N ILE A 35 -2.84 7.86 -8.64
CA ILE A 35 -3.44 6.65 -8.06
C ILE A 35 -4.86 6.35 -8.56
N SER A 36 -5.55 7.31 -9.18
CA SER A 36 -6.84 7.07 -9.86
C SER A 36 -6.71 6.19 -11.12
N THR A 37 -5.47 5.90 -11.54
CA THR A 37 -5.16 4.87 -12.54
C THR A 37 -4.24 3.80 -11.92
N PRO A 38 -4.79 2.86 -11.12
CA PRO A 38 -4.00 1.94 -10.30
C PRO A 38 -2.93 1.16 -11.06
N SER A 39 -3.24 0.68 -12.28
CA SER A 39 -2.27 -0.12 -13.04
C SER A 39 -1.04 0.68 -13.47
N LYS A 40 -1.20 1.96 -13.85
CA LYS A 40 -0.07 2.84 -14.21
C LYS A 40 0.72 3.27 -12.98
N ALA A 41 0.03 3.64 -11.90
CA ALA A 41 0.67 4.00 -10.64
C ALA A 41 1.48 2.82 -10.06
N ALA A 42 0.97 1.58 -10.18
CA ALA A 42 1.65 0.39 -9.71
C ALA A 42 2.99 0.14 -10.42
N VAL A 43 3.10 0.46 -11.72
CA VAL A 43 4.40 0.36 -12.45
C VAL A 43 5.42 1.33 -11.88
N VAL A 44 5.00 2.58 -11.62
CA VAL A 44 5.90 3.61 -11.05
C VAL A 44 6.35 3.22 -9.64
N ILE A 45 5.41 2.74 -8.81
CA ILE A 45 5.71 2.35 -7.43
C ILE A 45 6.57 1.07 -7.40
N GLU A 46 6.32 0.09 -8.28
CA GLU A 46 7.17 -1.11 -8.39
C GLU A 46 8.62 -0.71 -8.64
N ASP A 47 8.89 0.16 -9.62
CA ASP A 47 10.23 0.67 -9.90
C ASP A 47 10.85 1.41 -8.70
N LEU A 48 10.06 2.22 -7.97
CA LEU A 48 10.52 2.87 -6.73
C LEU A 48 10.91 1.84 -5.65
N THR A 49 10.11 0.79 -5.47
CA THR A 49 10.39 -0.27 -4.50
C THR A 49 11.63 -1.09 -4.87
N VAL A 50 11.87 -1.32 -6.16
CA VAL A 50 13.10 -1.94 -6.67
C VAL A 50 14.30 -1.05 -6.35
N ARG A 51 14.23 0.25 -6.64
CA ARG A 51 15.32 1.21 -6.33
C ARG A 51 15.61 1.34 -4.84
N MET A 52 14.60 1.12 -3.99
CA MET A 52 14.74 1.10 -2.53
C MET A 52 15.38 -0.20 -1.99
N GLY A 53 15.55 -1.23 -2.83
CA GLY A 53 16.06 -2.55 -2.42
C GLY A 53 15.02 -3.42 -1.72
N ALA A 54 13.73 -3.10 -1.84
CA ALA A 54 12.62 -3.82 -1.20
C ALA A 54 11.48 -4.04 -2.20
N PRO A 55 11.68 -4.90 -3.23
CA PRO A 55 10.76 -5.01 -4.36
C PRO A 55 9.38 -5.51 -3.94
N VAL A 56 8.34 -4.85 -4.44
CA VAL A 56 6.94 -5.28 -4.31
C VAL A 56 6.35 -5.44 -5.70
N SER A 57 5.68 -6.57 -5.96
CA SER A 57 5.09 -6.82 -7.27
C SER A 57 4.04 -5.78 -7.65
N LYS A 58 4.02 -5.38 -8.93
CA LYS A 58 2.98 -4.51 -9.50
C LYS A 58 1.57 -4.96 -9.11
N ARG A 59 1.29 -6.27 -9.17
CA ARG A 59 -0.02 -6.82 -8.85
C ARG A 59 -0.42 -6.50 -7.41
N ALA A 60 0.48 -6.76 -6.44
CA ALA A 60 0.21 -6.49 -5.03
C ALA A 60 -0.04 -4.99 -4.79
N ILE A 61 0.78 -4.12 -5.40
CA ILE A 61 0.59 -2.67 -5.31
C ILE A 61 -0.77 -2.26 -5.90
N GLU A 62 -1.10 -2.73 -7.10
CA GLU A 62 -2.36 -2.41 -7.77
C GLU A 62 -3.59 -2.79 -6.93
N GLU A 63 -3.55 -3.97 -6.30
CA GLU A 63 -4.61 -4.44 -5.39
C GLU A 63 -4.76 -3.55 -4.14
N HIS A 64 -3.68 -2.94 -3.64
CA HIS A 64 -3.73 -2.00 -2.52
C HIS A 64 -4.24 -0.62 -2.96
N LEU A 65 -3.78 -0.12 -4.12
CA LEU A 65 -4.23 1.17 -4.66
C LEU A 65 -5.75 1.18 -4.91
N LYS A 66 -6.33 0.06 -5.35
CA LYS A 66 -7.78 -0.10 -5.55
C LYS A 66 -8.61 0.09 -4.27
N LYS A 67 -8.01 -0.09 -3.09
CA LYS A 67 -8.69 0.05 -1.78
C LYS A 67 -8.65 1.48 -1.23
N ILE A 68 -7.85 2.37 -1.83
CA ILE A 68 -7.69 3.75 -1.36
C ILE A 68 -9.02 4.53 -1.38
N PRO A 69 -9.87 4.48 -2.42
CA PRO A 69 -11.12 5.24 -2.44
C PRO A 69 -12.02 4.95 -1.22
N ASP A 70 -12.13 3.68 -0.84
CA ASP A 70 -12.93 3.26 0.32
C ASP A 70 -12.32 3.78 1.64
N ALA A 71 -10.99 3.72 1.78
CA ALA A 71 -10.28 4.22 2.95
C ALA A 71 -10.41 5.75 3.11
N LEU A 72 -10.38 6.50 2.01
CA LEU A 72 -10.59 7.95 2.05
C LEU A 72 -12.06 8.27 2.39
N GLY A 73 -13.00 7.51 1.82
CA GLY A 73 -14.43 7.65 2.10
C GLY A 73 -14.82 7.27 3.53
N SER A 74 -14.09 6.37 4.19
CA SER A 74 -14.32 6.02 5.61
C SER A 74 -13.80 7.09 6.57
N ARG A 75 -12.78 7.85 6.17
CA ARG A 75 -12.14 8.91 6.97
C ARG A 75 -12.76 10.30 6.84
N ALA A 76 -13.36 10.60 5.69
CA ALA A 76 -14.00 11.88 5.41
C ALA A 76 -15.41 12.03 6.02
N LYS A 77 -15.85 11.06 6.85
CA LYS A 77 -17.15 11.06 7.54
C LYS A 77 -17.02 11.51 8.99
#